data_AF-A0A3B5RF30-F1
#
_entry.id   AF-A0A3B5RF30-F1
#
_cell.length_a   1.000
_cell.length_b   1.000
_cell.length_c   1.000
_cell.angle_alpha   90.00
_cell.angle_beta   90.00
_cell.angle_gamma   90.00
#
_symmetry.space_group_name_H-M   'P 1'
#
loop_
_entity.id
_entity.type
_entity.pdbx_description
1 polymer ?
#
loop_
_entity_poly.entity_id
_entity_poly.type
_entity_poly.pdbx_seq_one_letter_code
_entity_poly.pdbx_strand_id
1 'polypeptide(L)'
;CAVAPPTLNPDGRLSFEPGSKVVRLPYINYLRELGSTFLNTYTNSPICCPSRAAMWSGQYVHLSQSWNNYKCLDANSTTWMDLLERNGYRTKMLGKLDYTSGSHSVSNRVEAWTRDVQFLLRQEGRPVAQLIGNMSTRRIMEKDWKNTDKAAQWIRQTAAISKEPFALYLGLNLPHPYRTESLGPTAGGSTFRSSPYWLTKVSPELVSVPKWLPMAAMHPVDYYSTFTKNCSSDFTEEEIKNIRTFYFAMCAEADAMLGQVISALREKGLLANTVLIFTADHGELAMEHRQFYKMSMFEGSSRVPLLIMGPGLKSGLQVHQLVSLVDLYPTVLDSPSLTYCCSLTAELFLPTWTNFEFGCLEIFLVTKNRNITQKLRVCHLLILL
;
A
#
# COMPACT_ATOMS: atom_id res chain seq x y z
N CYS A 1 28.22 14.06 -23.05
CA CYS A 1 27.97 12.71 -22.49
C CYS A 1 26.62 12.22 -22.97
N ALA A 2 26.48 10.97 -23.40
CA ALA A 2 25.17 10.42 -23.73
C ALA A 2 24.37 10.22 -22.44
N VAL A 3 23.13 10.73 -22.40
CA VAL A 3 22.19 10.41 -21.33
C VAL A 3 21.73 8.98 -21.55
N ALA A 4 22.02 8.08 -20.61
CA ALA A 4 21.50 6.72 -20.68
C ALA A 4 19.96 6.76 -20.74
N PRO A 5 19.30 5.96 -21.59
CA PRO A 5 17.84 5.93 -21.63
C PRO A 5 17.33 5.58 -20.22
N PRO A 6 16.35 6.31 -19.67
CA PRO A 6 15.90 6.12 -18.29
C PRO A 6 15.40 4.68 -18.15
N THR A 7 16.12 3.89 -17.36
CA THR A 7 15.94 2.46 -17.23
C THR A 7 14.56 2.16 -16.69
N LEU A 8 13.76 1.42 -17.46
CA LEU A 8 12.58 0.76 -16.92
C LEU A 8 13.04 -0.16 -15.79
N ASN A 9 12.39 -0.13 -14.63
CA ASN A 9 12.79 -0.99 -13.51
C ASN A 9 12.61 -2.46 -13.96
N PRO A 10 13.67 -3.29 -13.94
CA PRO A 10 13.66 -4.61 -14.56
C PRO A 10 12.77 -5.62 -13.81
N ASP A 11 12.48 -5.30 -12.55
CA ASP A 11 11.71 -6.00 -11.53
C ASP A 11 10.22 -5.63 -11.49
N GLY A 12 9.69 -4.96 -12.52
CA GLY A 12 8.23 -4.75 -12.67
C GLY A 12 7.57 -3.83 -11.64
N ARG A 13 8.31 -3.34 -10.64
CA ARG A 13 7.84 -2.39 -9.64
C ARG A 13 7.32 -1.12 -10.32
N LEU A 14 6.26 -0.55 -9.77
CA LEU A 14 5.96 0.85 -10.02
C LEU A 14 7.04 1.69 -9.36
N SER A 15 8.05 2.10 -10.12
CA SER A 15 8.94 3.17 -9.66
C SER A 15 8.21 4.51 -9.70
N PHE A 16 8.43 5.28 -8.65
CA PHE A 16 8.01 6.67 -8.55
C PHE A 16 9.14 7.63 -8.94
N GLU A 17 10.37 7.14 -9.09
CA GLU A 17 11.48 7.92 -9.66
C GLU A 17 12.39 7.08 -10.60
N PRO A 18 12.53 7.48 -11.88
CA PRO A 18 11.64 8.38 -12.59
C PRO A 18 10.21 7.82 -12.58
N GLY A 19 9.20 8.69 -12.51
CA GLY A 19 7.79 8.28 -12.47
C GLY A 19 7.40 7.35 -13.62
N SER A 20 6.62 6.31 -13.31
CA SER A 20 6.29 5.22 -14.23
C SER A 20 5.83 5.70 -15.61
N LYS A 21 6.53 5.22 -16.66
CA LYS A 21 6.11 5.37 -18.06
C LYS A 21 5.10 4.31 -18.49
N VAL A 22 5.03 3.19 -17.77
CA VAL A 22 4.19 2.03 -18.14
C VAL A 22 2.72 2.34 -17.89
N VAL A 23 2.39 3.19 -16.91
CA VAL A 23 1.00 3.54 -16.58
C VAL A 23 0.87 4.98 -16.11
N ARG A 24 -0.21 5.64 -16.55
CA ARG A 24 -0.55 7.02 -16.21
C ARG A 24 -1.16 7.11 -14.82
N LEU A 25 -0.37 7.60 -13.86
CA LEU A 25 -0.74 7.80 -12.44
C LEU A 25 -0.70 9.31 -12.08
N PRO A 26 -1.61 10.15 -12.63
CA PRO A 26 -1.55 11.61 -12.45
C PRO A 26 -1.66 12.08 -11.01
N TYR A 27 -2.37 11.38 -10.12
CA TYR A 27 -2.56 11.84 -8.74
C TYR A 27 -1.39 11.44 -7.83
N ILE A 28 -0.76 10.28 -8.06
CA ILE A 28 0.50 9.89 -7.42
C ILE A 28 1.65 10.79 -7.91
N ASN A 29 1.71 11.13 -9.20
CA ASN A 29 2.69 12.10 -9.72
C ASN A 29 2.51 13.48 -9.09
N TYR A 30 1.27 13.92 -8.84
CA TYR A 30 0.98 15.16 -8.10
C TYR A 30 1.51 15.12 -6.65
N LEU A 31 1.42 13.97 -5.95
CA LEU A 31 2.06 13.80 -4.64
C LEU A 31 3.59 13.80 -4.72
N ARG A 32 4.17 13.15 -5.74
CA ARG A 32 5.62 13.12 -5.99
C ARG A 32 6.20 14.51 -6.20
N GLU A 33 5.49 15.35 -6.95
CA GLU A 33 5.94 16.69 -7.34
C GLU A 33 5.73 17.74 -6.25
N LEU A 34 4.65 17.65 -5.45
CA LEU A 34 4.36 18.62 -4.39
C LEU A 34 4.73 18.16 -2.96
N GLY A 35 4.96 16.87 -2.76
CA GLY A 35 5.39 16.29 -1.49
C GLY A 35 6.82 15.76 -1.53
N SER A 36 7.14 14.88 -0.59
CA SER A 36 8.40 14.15 -0.48
C SER A 36 8.16 12.67 -0.78
N THR A 37 9.01 12.10 -1.64
CA THR A 37 8.97 10.69 -2.07
C THR A 37 10.07 9.91 -1.35
N PHE A 38 9.67 8.95 -0.53
CA PHE A 38 10.59 8.05 0.15
C PHE A 38 10.82 6.84 -0.74
N LEU A 39 12.03 6.75 -1.29
CA LEU A 39 12.37 5.73 -2.26
C LEU A 39 12.42 4.35 -1.59
N ASN A 40 13.02 4.25 -0.40
CA ASN A 40 13.42 2.98 0.21
C ASN A 40 12.64 2.69 1.53
N THR A 41 11.36 2.32 1.45
CA THR A 41 10.43 2.26 2.63
C THR A 41 9.81 0.88 2.90
N TYR A 42 10.31 0.11 3.86
CA TYR A 42 10.15 -1.35 4.02
C TYR A 42 8.94 -1.77 4.88
N THR A 43 8.16 -2.78 4.47
CA THR A 43 7.14 -3.38 5.35
C THR A 43 7.77 -4.33 6.36
N ASN A 44 7.15 -4.46 7.54
CA ASN A 44 7.59 -5.36 8.60
C ASN A 44 7.20 -6.83 8.36
N SER A 45 6.31 -7.11 7.40
CA SER A 45 6.05 -8.47 6.91
C SER A 45 5.32 -8.45 5.55
N PRO A 46 5.69 -9.31 4.58
CA PRO A 46 5.10 -9.38 3.23
C PRO A 46 3.68 -9.99 3.17
N ILE A 47 2.83 -9.69 4.16
CA ILE A 47 1.51 -10.32 4.42
C ILE A 47 0.58 -9.27 5.05
N CYS A 48 -0.71 -9.25 4.68
CA CYS A 48 -1.66 -8.18 5.04
C CYS A 48 -1.65 -7.81 6.52
N CYS A 49 -2.15 -8.74 7.35
CA CYS A 49 -2.45 -8.45 8.74
C CYS A 49 -1.20 -8.36 9.63
N PRO A 50 -0.13 -9.14 9.38
CA PRO A 50 1.20 -8.89 9.95
C PRO A 50 1.75 -7.46 9.69
N SER A 51 1.65 -6.97 8.46
CA SER A 51 2.10 -5.61 8.11
C SER A 51 1.26 -4.54 8.79
N ARG A 52 -0.06 -4.61 8.60
CA ARG A 52 -1.03 -3.66 9.14
C ARG A 52 -0.97 -3.64 10.67
N ALA A 53 -0.79 -4.77 11.33
CA ALA A 53 -0.55 -4.84 12.78
C ALA A 53 0.67 -4.03 13.22
N ALA A 54 1.81 -4.14 12.51
CA ALA A 54 3.02 -3.40 12.85
C ALA A 54 2.86 -1.89 12.61
N MET A 55 2.38 -1.51 11.43
CA MET A 55 2.06 -0.12 11.05
C MET A 55 1.05 0.54 12.01
N TRP A 56 0.07 -0.22 12.50
CA TRP A 56 -0.98 0.32 13.37
C TRP A 56 -0.61 0.40 14.86
N SER A 57 0.33 -0.43 15.33
CA SER A 57 0.75 -0.48 16.75
C SER A 57 2.12 0.13 17.05
N GLY A 58 2.95 0.38 16.03
CA GLY A 58 4.36 0.74 16.24
C GLY A 58 5.22 -0.42 16.74
N GLN A 59 4.72 -1.65 16.70
CA GLN A 59 5.42 -2.84 17.18
C GLN A 59 5.85 -3.74 16.03
N TYR A 60 7.14 -4.09 15.97
CA TYR A 60 7.62 -5.12 15.06
C TYR A 60 6.83 -6.43 15.22
N VAL A 61 6.68 -7.17 14.10
CA VAL A 61 5.87 -8.40 14.03
C VAL A 61 6.25 -9.45 15.08
N HIS A 62 7.52 -9.52 15.48
CA HIS A 62 7.99 -10.44 16.51
C HIS A 62 7.60 -10.04 17.94
N LEU A 63 7.31 -8.74 18.19
CA LEU A 63 6.83 -8.24 19.48
C LEU A 63 5.30 -8.42 19.61
N SER A 64 4.56 -8.04 18.56
CA SER A 64 3.10 -8.23 18.50
C SER A 64 2.68 -9.69 18.21
N GLN A 65 3.64 -10.55 17.90
CA GLN A 65 3.45 -11.96 17.51
C GLN A 65 2.48 -12.13 16.32
N SER A 66 2.50 -11.15 15.41
CA SER A 66 1.57 -11.04 14.29
C SER A 66 2.02 -11.89 13.10
N TRP A 67 2.15 -13.21 13.29
CA TRP A 67 2.88 -14.09 12.37
C TRP A 67 2.18 -14.40 11.03
N ASN A 68 0.86 -14.25 10.96
CA ASN A 68 0.07 -14.63 9.78
C ASN A 68 -1.26 -13.85 9.73
N ASN A 69 -2.08 -14.09 8.69
CA ASN A 69 -3.36 -13.39 8.55
C ASN A 69 -4.40 -13.71 9.66
N TYR A 70 -4.19 -14.72 10.50
CA TYR A 70 -5.14 -15.07 11.57
C TYR A 70 -4.76 -14.51 12.93
N LYS A 71 -3.48 -14.54 13.32
CA LYS A 71 -2.98 -13.95 14.58
C LYS A 71 -2.20 -12.67 14.27
N CYS A 72 -2.75 -11.56 14.75
CA CYS A 72 -2.25 -10.19 14.63
C CYS A 72 -2.43 -9.48 15.98
N LEU A 73 -2.76 -8.18 15.99
CA LEU A 73 -3.15 -7.47 17.20
C LEU A 73 -4.38 -8.12 17.86
N ASP A 74 -4.43 -8.09 19.19
CA ASP A 74 -5.62 -8.49 19.95
C ASP A 74 -6.60 -7.31 20.04
N ALA A 75 -7.90 -7.57 20.25
CA ALA A 75 -8.97 -6.59 20.05
C ALA A 75 -8.94 -5.37 21.01
N ASN A 76 -8.09 -5.39 22.04
CA ASN A 76 -7.84 -4.32 22.99
C ASN A 76 -6.49 -3.60 22.79
N SER A 77 -5.75 -3.93 21.72
CA SER A 77 -4.46 -3.30 21.39
C SER A 77 -4.67 -1.82 21.06
N THR A 78 -3.93 -0.93 21.71
CA THR A 78 -3.97 0.50 21.38
C THR A 78 -3.18 0.78 20.11
N THR A 79 -3.86 1.35 19.11
CA THR A 79 -3.28 1.81 17.86
C THR A 79 -3.02 3.32 17.88
N TRP A 80 -2.37 3.85 16.84
CA TRP A 80 -2.28 5.31 16.65
C TRP A 80 -3.68 5.96 16.52
N MET A 81 -4.70 5.26 15.97
CA MET A 81 -6.07 5.80 15.86
C MET A 81 -6.61 6.11 17.26
N ASP A 82 -6.52 5.14 18.16
CA ASP A 82 -7.00 5.26 19.53
C ASP A 82 -6.31 6.40 20.27
N LEU A 83 -5.00 6.58 20.04
CA LEU A 83 -4.23 7.66 20.67
C LEU A 83 -4.63 9.04 20.13
N LEU A 84 -4.89 9.18 18.84
CA LEU A 84 -5.35 10.46 18.26
C LEU A 84 -6.78 10.80 18.71
N GLU A 85 -7.69 9.81 18.79
CA GLU A 85 -9.04 10.01 19.34
C GLU A 85 -9.01 10.45 20.80
N ARG A 86 -8.19 9.78 21.64
CA ARG A 86 -7.95 10.16 23.05
C ARG A 86 -7.35 11.56 23.20
N ASN A 87 -6.73 12.11 22.15
CA ASN A 87 -6.17 13.47 22.11
C ASN A 87 -7.02 14.45 21.27
N GLY A 88 -8.32 14.16 21.10
CA GLY A 88 -9.30 15.10 20.58
C GLY A 88 -9.34 15.23 19.05
N TYR A 89 -8.81 14.25 18.31
CA TYR A 89 -9.01 14.17 16.86
C TYR A 89 -10.35 13.50 16.55
N ARG A 90 -11.05 14.00 15.53
CA ARG A 90 -12.12 13.25 14.87
C ARG A 90 -11.52 12.18 13.98
N THR A 91 -11.43 10.98 14.51
CA THR A 91 -10.99 9.77 13.81
C THR A 91 -12.07 9.28 12.84
N LYS A 92 -11.62 8.70 11.73
CA LYS A 92 -12.48 7.97 10.80
C LYS A 92 -11.71 6.87 10.09
N MET A 93 -12.24 5.66 10.16
CA MET A 93 -11.75 4.50 9.45
C MET A 93 -12.75 4.10 8.36
N LEU A 94 -12.25 3.85 7.15
CA LEU A 94 -13.03 3.35 6.02
C LEU A 94 -12.24 2.32 5.22
N GLY A 95 -12.93 1.27 4.77
CA GLY A 95 -12.35 0.24 3.92
C GLY A 95 -11.76 -0.94 4.66
N LYS A 96 -10.60 -1.41 4.18
CA LYS A 96 -9.88 -2.60 4.65
C LYS A 96 -8.98 -2.21 5.82
N LEU A 97 -9.18 -2.80 7.00
CA LEU A 97 -8.38 -2.52 8.19
C LEU A 97 -7.37 -3.66 8.43
N ASP A 98 -7.88 -4.89 8.46
CA ASP A 98 -7.14 -6.15 8.49
C ASP A 98 -5.89 -6.13 9.40
N TYR A 99 -5.94 -5.53 10.60
CA TYR A 99 -4.82 -5.52 11.58
C TYR A 99 -5.09 -6.36 12.84
N THR A 100 -6.32 -6.84 13.02
CA THR A 100 -6.77 -7.59 14.21
C THR A 100 -6.84 -9.09 13.97
N SER A 101 -6.66 -9.85 15.05
CA SER A 101 -6.76 -11.31 15.05
C SER A 101 -8.18 -11.81 14.72
N GLY A 102 -8.25 -12.97 14.08
CA GLY A 102 -9.50 -13.71 13.84
C GLY A 102 -10.35 -13.25 12.64
N SER A 103 -9.97 -12.19 11.93
CA SER A 103 -10.70 -11.72 10.73
C SER A 103 -10.53 -12.62 9.48
N HIS A 104 -9.61 -13.58 9.51
CA HIS A 104 -9.36 -14.54 8.42
C HIS A 104 -9.71 -15.98 8.82
N SER A 105 -9.74 -16.90 7.84
CA SER A 105 -10.14 -18.30 8.05
C SER A 105 -9.18 -19.06 8.97
N VAL A 106 -9.68 -20.12 9.63
CA VAL A 106 -8.85 -21.05 10.42
C VAL A 106 -7.76 -21.72 9.56
N SER A 107 -7.96 -21.83 8.24
CA SER A 107 -6.91 -22.21 7.28
C SER A 107 -5.66 -21.32 7.42
N ASN A 108 -5.83 -19.99 7.44
CA ASN A 108 -4.73 -19.03 7.60
C ASN A 108 -4.03 -19.15 8.97
N ARG A 109 -4.71 -19.71 9.99
CA ARG A 109 -4.09 -20.01 11.30
C ARG A 109 -3.12 -21.19 11.22
N VAL A 110 -3.44 -22.20 10.41
CA VAL A 110 -2.74 -23.49 10.35
C VAL A 110 -1.65 -23.47 9.26
N GLU A 111 -1.96 -22.96 8.07
CA GLU A 111 -1.07 -22.89 6.89
C GLU A 111 0.26 -22.15 7.14
N ALA A 112 0.33 -21.31 8.18
CA ALA A 112 1.55 -20.64 8.61
C ALA A 112 2.54 -21.58 9.32
N TRP A 113 2.04 -22.57 10.08
CA TRP A 113 2.87 -23.52 10.85
C TRP A 113 3.09 -24.83 10.10
N THR A 114 2.22 -25.18 9.15
CA THR A 114 2.34 -26.42 8.36
C THR A 114 3.24 -26.29 7.13
N ARG A 115 4.20 -25.35 7.09
CA ARG A 115 5.12 -25.20 5.95
C ARG A 115 6.25 -26.24 5.95
N ASP A 116 6.63 -26.75 7.12
CA ASP A 116 7.75 -27.69 7.29
C ASP A 116 7.34 -29.17 7.35
N VAL A 117 6.05 -29.48 7.16
CA VAL A 117 5.53 -30.86 7.20
C VAL A 117 5.50 -31.50 5.81
N GLN A 118 5.90 -32.78 5.74
CA GLN A 118 6.05 -33.54 4.49
C GLN A 118 4.71 -34.02 3.90
N PHE A 119 3.82 -33.10 3.54
CA PHE A 119 2.68 -33.38 2.67
C PHE A 119 2.47 -32.26 1.64
N LEU A 120 1.80 -32.59 0.53
CA LEU A 120 1.46 -31.61 -0.50
C LEU A 120 0.42 -30.64 0.04
N LEU A 121 0.87 -29.45 0.45
CA LEU A 121 -0.01 -28.33 0.74
C LEU A 121 -0.81 -27.94 -0.51
N ARG A 122 -1.99 -27.37 -0.26
CA ARG A 122 -2.90 -26.93 -1.31
C ARG A 122 -2.23 -25.90 -2.22
N GLN A 123 -2.13 -26.25 -3.50
CA GLN A 123 -1.76 -25.31 -4.55
C GLN A 123 -2.92 -24.32 -4.81
N GLU A 124 -2.61 -23.05 -5.10
CA GLU A 124 -3.56 -22.13 -5.71
C GLU A 124 -3.92 -22.60 -7.15
N GLY A 125 -5.01 -22.09 -7.71
CA GLY A 125 -5.24 -22.19 -9.15
C GLY A 125 -4.32 -21.26 -9.94
N ARG A 126 -4.05 -21.54 -11.22
CA ARG A 126 -3.19 -20.72 -12.08
C ARG A 126 -3.63 -19.25 -12.06
N PRO A 127 -2.72 -18.29 -11.75
CA PRO A 127 -3.02 -16.86 -11.82
C PRO A 127 -3.45 -16.39 -13.21
N VAL A 128 -4.41 -15.46 -13.30
CA VAL A 128 -4.96 -14.96 -14.57
C VAL A 128 -5.36 -13.48 -14.52
N ALA A 129 -5.52 -12.88 -15.71
CA ALA A 129 -6.20 -11.61 -15.91
C ALA A 129 -7.64 -11.85 -16.43
N GLN A 130 -8.59 -11.01 -16.01
CA GLN A 130 -10.00 -11.09 -16.44
C GLN A 130 -10.56 -9.71 -16.80
N LEU A 131 -10.99 -9.56 -18.04
CA LEU A 131 -11.66 -8.35 -18.53
C LEU A 131 -13.09 -8.24 -17.95
N ILE A 132 -13.43 -7.08 -17.39
CA ILE A 132 -14.74 -6.77 -16.80
C ILE A 132 -15.38 -5.60 -17.53
N GLY A 133 -16.62 -5.79 -17.99
CA GLY A 133 -17.43 -4.72 -18.58
C GLY A 133 -16.87 -4.20 -19.91
N ASN A 134 -16.96 -2.89 -20.13
CA ASN A 134 -16.55 -2.24 -21.37
C ASN A 134 -15.95 -0.83 -21.13
N MET A 135 -15.80 -0.01 -22.18
CA MET A 135 -15.22 1.34 -22.11
C MET A 135 -15.96 2.34 -21.19
N SER A 136 -17.21 2.09 -20.79
CA SER A 136 -17.91 2.89 -19.78
C SER A 136 -17.68 2.42 -18.34
N THR A 137 -17.18 1.19 -18.15
CA THR A 137 -16.99 0.55 -16.84
C THR A 137 -15.75 1.10 -16.14
N ARG A 138 -15.89 2.28 -15.50
CA ARG A 138 -14.82 2.96 -14.75
C ARG A 138 -14.73 2.59 -13.27
N ARG A 139 -15.78 2.01 -12.70
CA ARG A 139 -15.83 1.62 -11.28
C ARG A 139 -16.04 0.11 -11.18
N ILE A 140 -14.93 -0.64 -11.11
CA ILE A 140 -14.93 -2.11 -11.04
C ILE A 140 -14.88 -2.53 -9.58
N MET A 141 -13.99 -1.93 -8.80
CA MET A 141 -13.83 -2.27 -7.39
C MET A 141 -14.87 -1.54 -6.56
N GLU A 142 -16.12 -1.96 -6.70
CA GLU A 142 -17.29 -1.31 -6.10
C GLU A 142 -17.15 -1.06 -4.59
N LYS A 143 -16.56 -2.01 -3.84
CA LYS A 143 -16.34 -1.84 -2.39
C LYS A 143 -15.44 -0.64 -2.13
N ASP A 144 -14.34 -0.53 -2.86
CA ASP A 144 -13.31 0.51 -2.69
C ASP A 144 -13.84 1.87 -3.18
N TRP A 145 -14.58 1.92 -4.28
CA TRP A 145 -15.31 3.13 -4.70
C TRP A 145 -16.36 3.56 -3.68
N LYS A 146 -17.16 2.63 -3.13
CA LYS A 146 -18.15 2.94 -2.08
C LYS A 146 -17.50 3.43 -0.78
N ASN A 147 -16.24 3.07 -0.50
CA ASN A 147 -15.48 3.60 0.63
C ASN A 147 -14.85 4.96 0.30
N THR A 148 -14.35 5.14 -0.93
CA THR A 148 -13.83 6.43 -1.45
C THR A 148 -14.92 7.50 -1.53
N ASP A 149 -16.15 7.13 -1.91
CA ASP A 149 -17.33 8.00 -1.88
C ASP A 149 -17.66 8.44 -0.45
N LYS A 150 -17.67 7.50 0.51
CA LYS A 150 -17.85 7.81 1.95
C LYS A 150 -16.74 8.70 2.50
N ALA A 151 -15.49 8.48 2.10
CA ALA A 151 -14.34 9.28 2.51
C ALA A 151 -14.50 10.73 2.00
N ALA A 152 -14.75 10.89 0.70
CA ALA A 152 -14.99 12.18 0.07
C ALA A 152 -16.24 12.90 0.62
N GLN A 153 -17.31 12.16 0.95
CA GLN A 153 -18.49 12.70 1.62
C GLN A 153 -18.18 13.18 3.04
N TRP A 154 -17.49 12.37 3.85
CA TRP A 154 -17.12 12.72 5.23
C TRP A 154 -16.16 13.91 5.28
N ILE A 155 -15.22 14.02 4.32
CA ILE A 155 -14.39 15.22 4.14
C ILE A 155 -15.29 16.45 3.89
N ARG A 156 -16.24 16.35 2.96
CA ARG A 156 -17.14 17.45 2.58
C ARG A 156 -18.16 17.87 3.65
N GLN A 157 -18.58 16.94 4.52
CA GLN A 157 -19.72 17.12 5.45
C GLN A 157 -19.33 17.13 6.93
N THR A 158 -18.23 16.50 7.32
CA THR A 158 -17.79 16.40 8.73
C THR A 158 -16.47 17.15 8.93
N ALA A 159 -15.44 16.83 8.16
CA ALA A 159 -14.13 17.46 8.31
C ALA A 159 -14.18 18.98 8.03
N ALA A 160 -14.84 19.38 6.94
CA ALA A 160 -14.95 20.78 6.52
C ALA A 160 -15.72 21.71 7.48
N ILE A 161 -16.41 21.18 8.49
CA ILE A 161 -17.10 21.95 9.54
C ILE A 161 -16.53 21.69 10.94
N SER A 162 -15.48 20.86 11.04
CA SER A 162 -14.86 20.51 12.32
C SER A 162 -14.04 21.67 12.88
N LYS A 163 -14.22 21.96 14.17
CA LYS A 163 -13.27 22.78 14.93
C LYS A 163 -12.11 21.94 15.43
N GLU A 164 -12.40 20.69 15.80
CA GLU A 164 -11.42 19.69 16.21
C GLU A 164 -10.51 19.29 15.04
N PRO A 165 -9.25 18.90 15.32
CA PRO A 165 -8.41 18.20 14.36
C PRO A 165 -9.09 16.92 13.84
N PHE A 166 -8.65 16.37 12.71
CA PHE A 166 -9.20 15.12 12.18
C PHE A 166 -8.13 14.17 11.67
N ALA A 167 -8.49 12.88 11.66
CA ALA A 167 -7.71 11.75 11.18
C ALA A 167 -8.62 10.87 10.31
N LEU A 168 -8.34 10.74 9.01
CA LEU A 168 -9.08 9.83 8.12
C LEU A 168 -8.15 8.78 7.53
N TYR A 169 -8.53 7.52 7.68
CA TYR A 169 -7.98 6.38 6.97
C TYR A 169 -8.90 5.88 5.85
N LEU A 170 -8.33 5.60 4.69
CA LEU A 170 -8.96 4.88 3.58
C LEU A 170 -8.06 3.71 3.14
N GLY A 171 -8.33 2.53 3.70
CA GLY A 171 -7.70 1.28 3.28
C GLY A 171 -8.40 0.70 2.05
N LEU A 172 -7.71 0.67 0.91
CA LEU A 172 -8.23 0.04 -0.31
C LEU A 172 -7.96 -1.47 -0.30
N ASN A 173 -8.64 -2.22 -1.16
CA ASN A 173 -8.19 -3.55 -1.53
C ASN A 173 -7.31 -3.52 -2.78
N LEU A 174 -7.54 -2.58 -3.71
CA LEU A 174 -6.68 -2.41 -4.89
C LEU A 174 -5.18 -2.27 -4.53
N PRO A 175 -4.25 -2.89 -5.32
CA PRO A 175 -4.47 -3.71 -6.51
C PRO A 175 -4.55 -5.23 -6.22
N HIS A 176 -4.95 -5.65 -5.01
CA HIS A 176 -4.98 -7.05 -4.60
C HIS A 176 -5.83 -7.95 -5.54
N PRO A 177 -5.37 -9.15 -5.91
CA PRO A 177 -6.08 -10.05 -6.80
C PRO A 177 -7.33 -10.65 -6.15
N TYR A 178 -8.36 -10.90 -6.95
CA TYR A 178 -9.64 -11.49 -6.51
C TYR A 178 -9.66 -12.98 -6.82
N ARG A 179 -10.30 -13.80 -5.98
CA ARG A 179 -10.45 -15.25 -6.23
C ARG A 179 -11.03 -15.51 -7.63
N THR A 180 -10.49 -16.47 -8.36
CA THR A 180 -11.03 -16.89 -9.65
C THR A 180 -12.38 -17.59 -9.46
N GLU A 181 -13.42 -17.14 -10.16
CA GLU A 181 -14.79 -17.70 -10.14
C GLU A 181 -14.97 -18.89 -11.12
N SER A 182 -13.87 -19.48 -11.56
CA SER A 182 -13.83 -20.63 -12.47
C SER A 182 -13.93 -21.96 -11.70
N LEU A 183 -14.56 -22.96 -12.32
CA LEU A 183 -14.48 -24.38 -11.94
C LEU A 183 -13.56 -25.19 -12.87
N GLY A 184 -12.93 -24.55 -13.87
CA GLY A 184 -11.98 -25.17 -14.79
C GLY A 184 -10.52 -25.14 -14.29
N PRO A 185 -9.51 -25.19 -15.18
CA PRO A 185 -8.08 -25.26 -14.82
C PRO A 185 -7.53 -24.12 -13.95
N THR A 186 -8.27 -23.02 -13.83
CA THR A 186 -7.94 -21.84 -13.02
C THR A 186 -8.70 -21.79 -11.68
N ALA A 187 -9.43 -22.86 -11.33
CA ALA A 187 -10.26 -22.94 -10.14
C ALA A 187 -9.45 -22.74 -8.84
N GLY A 188 -9.93 -21.85 -7.97
CA GLY A 188 -9.24 -21.52 -6.73
C GLY A 188 -7.95 -20.71 -6.91
N GLY A 189 -7.73 -20.14 -8.09
CA GLY A 189 -6.64 -19.20 -8.35
C GLY A 189 -6.94 -17.78 -7.92
N SER A 190 -6.01 -16.90 -8.26
CA SER A 190 -6.02 -15.47 -7.95
C SER A 190 -5.99 -14.65 -9.25
N THR A 191 -6.85 -13.64 -9.36
CA THR A 191 -7.20 -12.97 -10.63
C THR A 191 -7.13 -11.45 -10.53
N PHE A 192 -6.36 -10.80 -11.40
CA PHE A 192 -6.48 -9.37 -11.63
C PHE A 192 -7.68 -9.08 -12.54
N ARG A 193 -8.50 -8.10 -12.15
CA ARG A 193 -9.75 -7.74 -12.84
C ARG A 193 -9.67 -6.28 -13.27
N SER A 194 -9.86 -6.00 -14.55
CA SER A 194 -9.81 -4.63 -15.08
C SER A 194 -10.71 -4.48 -16.31
N SER A 195 -10.96 -3.25 -16.76
CA SER A 195 -11.85 -2.94 -17.89
C SER A 195 -11.07 -2.33 -19.06
N PRO A 196 -11.63 -2.33 -20.28
CA PRO A 196 -11.02 -1.63 -21.42
C PRO A 196 -10.66 -0.17 -21.10
N TYR A 197 -11.47 0.53 -20.27
CA TYR A 197 -11.19 1.91 -19.87
C TYR A 197 -9.88 2.05 -19.09
N TRP A 198 -9.61 1.17 -18.12
CA TRP A 198 -8.40 1.22 -17.30
C TRP A 198 -7.18 0.69 -18.04
N LEU A 199 -7.34 -0.29 -18.94
CA LEU A 199 -6.29 -0.73 -19.84
C LEU A 199 -5.77 0.42 -20.73
N THR A 200 -6.61 1.39 -21.13
CA THR A 200 -6.11 2.61 -21.84
C THR A 200 -5.17 3.48 -21.02
N LYS A 201 -5.00 3.26 -19.70
CA LYS A 201 -4.05 4.01 -18.87
C LYS A 201 -2.64 3.41 -18.90
N VAL A 202 -2.51 2.17 -19.34
CA VAL A 202 -1.27 1.42 -19.48
C VAL A 202 -0.75 1.55 -20.91
N SER A 203 0.57 1.52 -21.08
CA SER A 203 1.29 1.39 -22.35
C SER A 203 1.78 -0.07 -22.49
N PRO A 204 1.06 -0.96 -23.18
CA PRO A 204 1.40 -2.39 -23.25
C PRO A 204 2.78 -2.66 -23.86
N GLU A 205 3.22 -1.77 -24.78
CA GLU A 205 4.54 -1.80 -25.41
C GLU A 205 5.70 -1.53 -24.43
N LEU A 206 5.40 -1.00 -23.23
CA LEU A 206 6.36 -0.77 -22.15
C LEU A 206 6.25 -1.82 -21.02
N VAL A 207 5.35 -2.81 -21.13
CA VAL A 207 5.21 -3.88 -20.12
C VAL A 207 6.30 -4.93 -20.34
N SER A 208 7.30 -4.93 -19.45
CA SER A 208 8.40 -5.90 -19.47
C SER A 208 7.91 -7.33 -19.14
N VAL A 209 8.60 -8.33 -19.68
CA VAL A 209 8.55 -9.71 -19.17
C VAL A 209 9.77 -9.91 -18.26
N PRO A 210 9.59 -10.31 -17.00
CA PRO A 210 10.69 -10.56 -16.08
C PRO A 210 11.53 -11.77 -16.47
N LYS A 211 12.84 -11.67 -16.26
CA LYS A 211 13.78 -12.78 -16.49
C LYS A 211 13.79 -13.70 -15.27
N TRP A 212 13.28 -14.92 -15.44
CA TRP A 212 13.27 -15.93 -14.37
C TRP A 212 14.58 -16.72 -14.27
N LEU A 213 14.88 -17.21 -13.06
CA LEU A 213 15.87 -18.25 -12.85
C LEU A 213 15.31 -19.62 -13.29
N PRO A 214 16.15 -20.53 -13.83
CA PRO A 214 15.78 -21.95 -13.96
C PRO A 214 15.38 -22.55 -12.61
N MET A 215 14.41 -23.47 -12.60
CA MET A 215 13.91 -24.08 -11.34
C MET A 215 15.01 -24.77 -10.52
N ALA A 216 15.97 -25.42 -11.18
CA ALA A 216 17.12 -26.06 -10.54
C ALA A 216 18.15 -25.07 -9.94
N ALA A 217 18.00 -23.76 -10.20
CA ALA A 217 18.85 -22.68 -9.66
C ALA A 217 18.10 -21.79 -8.65
N MET A 218 16.85 -22.11 -8.30
CA MET A 218 16.12 -21.42 -7.25
C MET A 218 16.47 -21.97 -5.86
N HIS A 219 16.47 -21.09 -4.86
CA HIS A 219 16.51 -21.51 -3.47
C HIS A 219 15.22 -22.31 -3.13
N PRO A 220 15.26 -23.35 -2.27
CA PRO A 220 14.11 -24.23 -2.04
C PRO A 220 12.83 -23.50 -1.60
N VAL A 221 12.96 -22.40 -0.83
CA VAL A 221 11.82 -21.56 -0.40
C VAL A 221 11.15 -20.84 -1.58
N ASP A 222 11.92 -20.43 -2.59
CA ASP A 222 11.41 -19.74 -3.78
C ASP A 222 10.84 -20.71 -4.81
N TYR A 223 11.44 -21.90 -4.94
CA TYR A 223 10.85 -23.01 -5.68
C TYR A 223 9.50 -23.42 -5.06
N TYR A 224 9.46 -23.61 -3.74
CA TYR A 224 8.23 -23.91 -2.99
C TYR A 224 7.17 -22.81 -3.17
N SER A 225 7.56 -21.53 -3.12
CA SER A 225 6.65 -20.40 -3.33
C SER A 225 6.10 -20.40 -4.76
N THR A 226 6.97 -20.55 -5.76
CA THR A 226 6.63 -20.69 -7.19
C THR A 226 5.65 -21.84 -7.43
N PHE A 227 5.87 -22.99 -6.78
CA PHE A 227 5.03 -24.18 -6.89
C PHE A 227 3.65 -23.96 -6.25
N THR A 228 3.60 -23.55 -4.98
CA THR A 228 2.32 -23.36 -4.23
C THR A 228 1.43 -22.29 -4.85
N LYS A 229 2.02 -21.22 -5.41
CA LYS A 229 1.33 -20.16 -6.17
C LYS A 229 0.92 -20.55 -7.60
N ASN A 230 1.12 -21.81 -8.00
CA ASN A 230 0.85 -22.32 -9.35
C ASN A 230 1.52 -21.51 -10.48
N CYS A 231 2.74 -21.03 -10.21
CA CYS A 231 3.58 -20.34 -11.18
C CYS A 231 4.64 -21.26 -11.80
N SER A 232 4.77 -22.50 -11.30
CA SER A 232 5.72 -23.53 -11.79
C SER A 232 5.36 -24.13 -13.16
N SER A 233 4.11 -23.97 -13.60
CA SER A 233 3.68 -24.28 -14.97
C SER A 233 4.24 -23.26 -15.97
N ASP A 234 4.29 -23.59 -17.26
CA ASP A 234 4.79 -22.66 -18.28
C ASP A 234 3.79 -21.53 -18.52
N PHE A 235 4.30 -20.32 -18.79
CA PHE A 235 3.51 -19.15 -19.16
C PHE A 235 4.10 -18.56 -20.44
N THR A 236 3.25 -18.11 -21.36
CA THR A 236 3.72 -17.36 -22.53
C THR A 236 4.11 -15.93 -22.12
N GLU A 237 4.94 -15.27 -22.93
CA GLU A 237 5.19 -13.83 -22.76
C GLU A 237 3.90 -13.01 -22.76
N GLU A 238 2.90 -13.42 -23.57
CA GLU A 238 1.61 -12.74 -23.68
C GLU A 238 0.80 -12.87 -22.39
N GLU A 239 0.75 -14.05 -21.77
CA GLU A 239 0.10 -14.24 -20.47
C GLU A 239 0.75 -13.37 -19.38
N ILE A 240 2.08 -13.32 -19.35
CA ILE A 240 2.84 -12.54 -18.37
C ILE A 240 2.61 -11.03 -18.59
N LYS A 241 2.70 -10.55 -19.84
CA LYS A 241 2.38 -9.17 -20.23
C LYS A 241 0.93 -8.82 -19.90
N ASN A 242 -0.02 -9.70 -20.15
CA ASN A 242 -1.44 -9.50 -19.86
C ASN A 242 -1.68 -9.36 -18.34
N ILE A 243 -1.18 -10.29 -17.53
CA ILE A 243 -1.26 -10.23 -16.06
C ILE A 243 -0.71 -8.90 -15.52
N ARG A 244 0.47 -8.48 -16.00
CA ARG A 244 1.12 -7.22 -15.59
C ARG A 244 0.37 -5.98 -16.07
N THR A 245 -0.17 -5.99 -17.29
CA THR A 245 -1.02 -4.91 -17.82
C THR A 245 -2.27 -4.73 -16.95
N PHE A 246 -2.90 -5.82 -16.51
CA PHE A 246 -4.07 -5.75 -15.63
C PHE A 246 -3.71 -5.27 -14.20
N TYR A 247 -2.57 -5.67 -13.65
CA TYR A 247 -2.03 -5.11 -12.40
C TYR A 247 -1.85 -3.59 -12.49
N PHE A 248 -1.16 -3.10 -13.52
CA PHE A 248 -0.97 -1.66 -13.71
C PHE A 248 -2.29 -0.90 -13.93
N ALA A 249 -3.24 -1.49 -14.67
CA ALA A 249 -4.56 -0.91 -14.86
C ALA A 249 -5.37 -0.83 -13.55
N MET A 250 -5.23 -1.81 -12.64
CA MET A 250 -5.79 -1.76 -11.29
C MET A 250 -5.14 -0.66 -10.42
N CYS A 251 -3.83 -0.43 -10.57
CA CYS A 251 -3.16 0.72 -9.92
C CYS A 251 -3.66 2.08 -10.45
N ALA A 252 -4.03 2.18 -11.74
CA ALA A 252 -4.64 3.39 -12.30
C ALA A 252 -6.07 3.65 -11.77
N GLU A 253 -6.83 2.60 -11.44
CA GLU A 253 -8.12 2.74 -10.76
C GLU A 253 -7.95 3.27 -9.32
N ALA A 254 -6.90 2.84 -8.61
CA ALA A 254 -6.55 3.34 -7.27
C ALA A 254 -6.06 4.81 -7.29
N ASP A 255 -5.24 5.19 -8.28
CA ASP A 255 -4.82 6.59 -8.49
C ASP A 255 -6.03 7.52 -8.68
N ALA A 256 -7.07 7.08 -9.38
CA ALA A 256 -8.30 7.85 -9.52
C ALA A 256 -9.12 7.97 -8.22
N MET A 257 -9.03 6.98 -7.31
CA MET A 257 -9.63 7.08 -5.97
C MET A 257 -8.89 8.11 -5.11
N LEU A 258 -7.54 8.10 -5.13
CA LEU A 258 -6.70 9.14 -4.54
C LEU A 258 -7.08 10.53 -5.09
N GLY A 259 -7.29 10.65 -6.40
CA GLY A 259 -7.75 11.89 -7.03
C GLY A 259 -9.10 12.40 -6.51
N GLN A 260 -10.06 11.50 -6.26
CA GLN A 260 -11.35 11.87 -5.66
C GLN A 260 -11.19 12.39 -4.22
N VAL A 261 -10.26 11.80 -3.44
CA VAL A 261 -9.93 12.26 -2.08
C VAL A 261 -9.26 13.64 -2.09
N ILE A 262 -8.25 13.84 -2.95
CA ILE A 262 -7.58 15.13 -3.14
C ILE A 262 -8.57 16.21 -3.58
N SER A 263 -9.51 15.88 -4.47
CA SER A 263 -10.58 16.79 -4.89
C SER A 263 -11.44 17.23 -3.71
N ALA A 264 -11.93 16.30 -2.89
CA ALA A 264 -12.77 16.61 -1.73
C ALA A 264 -12.07 17.52 -0.70
N LEU A 265 -10.76 17.34 -0.49
CA LEU A 265 -9.94 18.23 0.34
C LEU A 265 -9.79 19.63 -0.28
N ARG A 266 -9.55 19.70 -1.60
CA ARG A 266 -9.35 20.96 -2.34
C ARG A 266 -10.64 21.79 -2.41
N GLU A 267 -11.77 21.15 -2.71
CA GLU A 267 -13.12 21.74 -2.74
C GLU A 267 -13.54 22.41 -1.42
N LYS A 268 -12.89 22.02 -0.30
CA LYS A 268 -13.16 22.54 1.04
C LYS A 268 -12.01 23.37 1.61
N GLY A 269 -10.98 23.68 0.82
CA GLY A 269 -9.81 24.44 1.26
C GLY A 269 -8.93 23.72 2.30
N LEU A 270 -9.23 22.45 2.63
CA LEU A 270 -8.53 21.68 3.65
C LEU A 270 -7.12 21.29 3.21
N LEU A 271 -6.95 21.00 1.91
CA LEU A 271 -5.73 20.40 1.34
C LEU A 271 -4.42 21.10 1.75
N ALA A 272 -4.41 22.44 1.80
CA ALA A 272 -3.22 23.22 2.17
C ALA A 272 -2.79 23.05 3.65
N ASN A 273 -3.73 22.64 4.50
CA ASN A 273 -3.50 22.32 5.91
C ASN A 273 -3.44 20.80 6.17
N THR A 274 -3.64 19.95 5.15
CA THR A 274 -3.64 18.48 5.25
C THR A 274 -2.25 17.93 5.00
N VAL A 275 -1.71 17.15 5.94
CA VAL A 275 -0.75 16.09 5.60
C VAL A 275 -1.55 14.93 5.02
N LEU A 276 -1.24 14.58 3.77
CA LEU A 276 -1.71 13.40 3.06
C LEU A 276 -0.50 12.51 2.86
N ILE A 277 -0.61 11.28 3.32
CA ILE A 277 0.35 10.23 2.99
C ILE A 277 -0.34 9.18 2.14
N PHE A 278 0.40 8.69 1.15
CA PHE A 278 0.04 7.58 0.28
C PHE A 278 1.09 6.51 0.48
N THR A 279 0.68 5.41 1.09
CA THR A 279 1.54 4.30 1.48
C THR A 279 0.94 2.96 1.05
N ALA A 280 1.39 1.86 1.65
CA ALA A 280 0.97 0.51 1.29
C ALA A 280 1.23 -0.49 2.45
N ASP A 281 0.99 -1.80 2.29
CA ASP A 281 1.20 -2.81 3.34
C ASP A 281 2.01 -4.06 2.94
N HIS A 282 1.83 -4.62 1.74
CA HIS A 282 2.56 -5.82 1.28
C HIS A 282 2.75 -5.86 -0.23
N GLY A 283 3.75 -6.59 -0.77
CA GLY A 283 3.97 -6.59 -2.22
C GLY A 283 2.91 -7.24 -3.10
N GLU A 284 3.13 -7.09 -4.39
CA GLU A 284 2.50 -7.87 -5.44
C GLU A 284 3.58 -8.14 -6.50
N LEU A 285 4.00 -9.40 -6.60
CA LEU A 285 5.08 -9.83 -7.47
C LEU A 285 4.70 -9.74 -8.95
N ALA A 286 3.41 -9.82 -9.32
CA ALA A 286 2.96 -9.63 -10.71
C ALA A 286 3.83 -10.39 -11.76
N MET A 287 4.11 -11.67 -11.49
CA MET A 287 4.96 -12.59 -12.26
C MET A 287 6.48 -12.40 -12.12
N GLU A 288 6.98 -11.48 -11.29
CA GLU A 288 8.40 -11.39 -10.93
C GLU A 288 8.91 -12.66 -10.23
N HIS A 289 10.18 -13.00 -10.44
CA HIS A 289 10.83 -14.18 -9.83
C HIS A 289 10.07 -15.52 -10.03
N ARG A 290 9.27 -15.65 -11.10
CA ARG A 290 8.29 -16.73 -11.35
C ARG A 290 7.26 -16.89 -10.22
N GLN A 291 6.80 -15.77 -9.66
CA GLN A 291 5.82 -15.75 -8.58
C GLN A 291 4.74 -14.69 -8.82
N PHE A 292 3.52 -15.05 -8.44
CA PHE A 292 2.40 -14.13 -8.26
C PHE A 292 2.31 -13.71 -6.78
N TYR A 293 1.47 -12.73 -6.45
CA TYR A 293 1.09 -12.42 -5.07
C TYR A 293 2.28 -11.99 -4.18
N LYS A 294 2.28 -12.36 -2.91
CA LYS A 294 3.19 -11.86 -1.84
C LYS A 294 3.87 -12.99 -1.08
N MET A 295 4.21 -12.80 0.20
CA MET A 295 4.85 -13.82 1.06
C MET A 295 6.27 -14.24 0.62
N SER A 296 7.01 -13.39 -0.09
CA SER A 296 8.45 -13.53 -0.36
C SER A 296 9.20 -12.33 0.26
N MET A 297 10.54 -12.33 0.14
CA MET A 297 11.38 -11.15 0.38
C MET A 297 11.94 -10.56 -0.93
N PHE A 298 11.70 -11.22 -2.08
CA PHE A 298 12.12 -10.77 -3.42
C PHE A 298 11.49 -9.46 -3.87
N GLU A 299 12.05 -8.83 -4.92
CA GLU A 299 11.82 -7.43 -5.29
C GLU A 299 10.46 -7.08 -5.95
N GLY A 300 9.43 -7.84 -5.56
CA GLY A 300 8.00 -7.50 -5.66
C GLY A 300 7.18 -7.83 -4.39
N SER A 301 7.79 -8.16 -3.24
CA SER A 301 7.14 -8.53 -1.96
C SER A 301 7.22 -7.67 -0.62
N SER A 302 8.15 -6.73 -0.28
CA SER A 302 8.24 -6.12 1.13
C SER A 302 8.56 -4.58 1.49
N ARG A 303 8.00 -3.51 0.85
CA ARG A 303 8.20 -2.01 0.88
C ARG A 303 7.10 -1.29 0.14
N VAL A 304 6.79 -0.11 0.53
CA VAL A 304 5.66 0.61 0.01
C VAL A 304 6.12 1.71 -0.97
N PRO A 305 5.30 2.15 -1.95
CA PRO A 305 5.27 3.60 -2.18
C PRO A 305 5.18 4.27 -0.81
N LEU A 306 5.97 5.31 -0.55
CA LEU A 306 5.66 6.23 0.53
C LEU A 306 5.86 7.64 0.00
N LEU A 307 4.74 8.33 -0.19
CA LEU A 307 4.69 9.70 -0.67
C LEU A 307 3.95 10.54 0.37
N ILE A 308 4.61 11.56 0.90
CA ILE A 308 4.10 12.41 1.99
C ILE A 308 4.01 13.85 1.48
N MET A 309 2.80 14.39 1.37
CA MET A 309 2.54 15.77 0.90
C MET A 309 1.78 16.55 1.97
N GLY A 310 2.18 17.78 2.28
CA GLY A 310 1.49 18.58 3.30
C GLY A 310 2.25 19.83 3.78
N PRO A 311 1.66 20.58 4.72
CA PRO A 311 2.23 21.83 5.22
C PRO A 311 3.57 21.62 5.92
N GLY A 312 4.61 22.31 5.44
CA GLY A 312 5.97 22.27 6.01
C GLY A 312 6.91 21.24 5.38
N LEU A 313 6.41 20.38 4.50
CA LEU A 313 7.23 19.41 3.76
C LEU A 313 7.85 20.04 2.51
N LYS A 314 8.97 19.47 2.04
CA LYS A 314 9.67 19.93 0.83
C LYS A 314 9.09 19.23 -0.39
N SER A 315 8.53 20.01 -1.32
CA SER A 315 8.07 19.55 -2.62
C SER A 315 9.22 19.02 -3.49
N GLY A 316 9.00 17.89 -4.17
CA GLY A 316 9.99 17.24 -5.02
C GLY A 316 11.17 16.62 -4.27
N LEU A 317 11.14 16.54 -2.93
CA LEU A 317 12.20 15.93 -2.15
C LEU A 317 12.22 14.41 -2.35
N GLN A 318 13.40 13.86 -2.66
CA GLN A 318 13.64 12.42 -2.66
C GLN A 318 14.37 12.04 -1.38
N VAL A 319 13.89 10.99 -0.69
CA VAL A 319 14.49 10.46 0.54
C VAL A 319 15.02 9.07 0.25
N HIS A 320 16.35 8.90 0.39
CA HIS A 320 17.08 7.66 0.07
C HIS A 320 17.37 6.79 1.29
N GLN A 321 17.14 7.32 2.49
CA GLN A 321 17.24 6.61 3.76
C GLN A 321 16.33 5.39 3.78
N LEU A 322 16.78 4.32 4.43
CA LEU A 322 15.92 3.19 4.76
C LEU A 322 14.88 3.68 5.80
N VAL A 323 13.61 3.44 5.50
CA VAL A 323 12.47 3.70 6.39
C VAL A 323 11.67 2.40 6.51
N SER A 324 10.88 2.20 7.56
CA SER A 324 9.96 1.08 7.71
C SER A 324 8.52 1.54 7.97
N LEU A 325 7.53 0.71 7.63
CA LEU A 325 6.11 1.00 7.92
C LEU A 325 5.82 1.20 9.41
N VAL A 326 6.57 0.54 10.29
CA VAL A 326 6.48 0.76 11.73
C VAL A 326 6.85 2.20 12.13
N ASP A 327 7.71 2.88 11.36
CA ASP A 327 8.15 4.26 11.60
C ASP A 327 7.04 5.28 11.31
N LEU A 328 5.97 4.87 10.62
CA LEU A 328 4.79 5.69 10.48
C LEU A 328 4.13 5.93 11.84
N TYR A 329 4.00 4.92 12.71
CA TYR A 329 3.40 5.08 14.05
C TYR A 329 4.02 6.22 14.89
N PRO A 330 5.36 6.34 15.07
CA PRO A 330 5.93 7.52 15.70
C PRO A 330 5.81 8.77 14.82
N THR A 331 5.95 8.69 13.49
CA THR A 331 5.80 9.85 12.58
C THR A 331 4.43 10.54 12.69
N VAL A 332 3.36 9.78 12.98
CA VAL A 332 2.00 10.32 13.06
C VAL A 332 1.64 10.83 14.45
N LEU A 333 2.32 10.30 15.48
CA LEU A 333 2.16 10.70 16.86
C LEU A 333 3.13 11.83 17.25
N ASP A 334 4.30 11.94 16.61
CA ASP A 334 5.15 13.13 16.58
C ASP A 334 4.56 14.21 15.65
N SER A 335 3.26 14.46 15.85
CA SER A 335 2.60 15.56 15.18
C SER A 335 2.11 16.61 16.16
N PRO A 336 2.54 17.88 15.97
CA PRO A 336 2.85 19.09 17.45
C PRO A 336 1.57 19.47 18.23
N SER A 337 0.53 18.65 18.12
CA SER A 337 -0.66 18.63 18.99
C SER A 337 -0.56 17.58 20.09
N LEU A 338 0.17 16.50 19.86
CA LEU A 338 0.62 15.58 20.89
C LEU A 338 1.86 16.15 21.57
N THR A 339 1.89 16.14 22.90
CA THR A 339 2.94 16.75 23.71
C THR A 339 3.69 15.68 24.49
N TYR A 340 4.97 15.46 24.17
CA TYR A 340 5.91 14.77 25.04
C TYR A 340 7.25 15.51 25.13
N CYS A 341 8.08 15.10 26.09
CA CYS A 341 9.19 15.89 26.59
C CYS A 341 10.53 15.51 25.97
N CYS A 342 11.40 16.51 25.78
CA CYS A 342 12.80 16.45 25.36
C CYS A 342 13.11 16.07 23.90
N SER A 343 13.95 16.91 23.29
CA SER A 343 14.91 16.60 22.21
C SER A 343 14.46 15.75 21.01
N LEU A 344 13.92 16.41 19.99
CA LEU A 344 14.01 15.95 18.59
C LEU A 344 14.77 16.98 17.73
N THR A 345 16.09 16.93 17.82
CA THR A 345 17.01 17.59 16.88
C THR A 345 17.74 16.53 16.05
N ALA A 346 17.25 16.28 14.84
CA ALA A 346 17.88 15.46 13.79
C ALA A 346 18.18 13.97 14.06
N GLU A 347 18.12 13.47 15.30
CA GLU A 347 18.61 12.13 15.68
C GLU A 347 17.66 10.95 15.38
N LEU A 348 16.44 11.15 14.89
CA LEU A 348 15.54 10.04 14.52
C LEU A 348 15.89 9.38 13.16
N PHE A 349 17.02 9.73 12.54
CA PHE A 349 17.47 9.13 11.28
C PHE A 349 18.91 8.61 11.37
N LEU A 350 19.01 7.27 11.36
CA LEU A 350 20.23 6.44 11.24
C LEU A 350 21.10 6.30 12.51
N PRO A 351 21.93 5.24 12.63
CA PRO A 351 22.08 4.07 11.74
C PRO A 351 21.90 2.69 12.42
N THR A 352 21.43 1.66 11.69
CA THR A 352 22.20 0.43 11.34
C THR A 352 21.39 -0.72 10.66
N TRP A 353 21.95 -1.31 9.59
CA TRP A 353 21.72 -2.65 8.96
C TRP A 353 20.31 -3.16 8.46
N THR A 354 20.16 -3.18 7.11
CA THR A 354 19.61 -4.27 6.20
C THR A 354 18.10 -4.65 5.96
N ASN A 355 17.59 -4.33 4.75
CA ASN A 355 16.75 -5.11 3.75
C ASN A 355 15.27 -5.57 4.07
N PHE A 356 14.28 -5.90 3.17
CA PHE A 356 14.01 -5.95 1.68
C PHE A 356 12.59 -5.35 1.30
N GLU A 357 12.21 -5.09 0.02
CA GLU A 357 11.32 -3.97 -0.57
C GLU A 357 10.40 -4.18 -2.10
N PHE A 358 9.03 -4.00 -1.54
CA PHE A 358 7.53 -3.93 -2.16
C PHE A 358 6.12 -4.17 -1.36
N GLY A 359 4.85 -3.66 -1.44
CA GLY A 359 3.88 -2.84 -2.26
C GLY A 359 2.44 -2.71 -1.54
N CYS A 360 1.26 -2.70 -2.24
CA CYS A 360 -0.24 -2.76 -1.85
C CYS A 360 -0.96 -1.68 -0.97
N LEU A 361 -1.90 -0.88 -1.51
CA LEU A 361 -2.05 0.56 -1.18
C LEU A 361 -2.97 1.01 -0.02
N GLU A 362 -2.57 2.09 0.65
CA GLU A 362 -3.28 2.78 1.75
C GLU A 362 -3.14 4.32 1.67
N ILE A 363 -4.17 5.07 2.12
CA ILE A 363 -4.18 6.55 2.15
C ILE A 363 -4.71 7.04 3.50
N PHE A 364 -4.01 7.96 4.15
CA PHE A 364 -4.47 8.56 5.39
C PHE A 364 -4.18 10.09 5.42
N LEU A 365 -4.97 10.84 6.20
CA LEU A 365 -5.12 12.31 6.07
C LEU A 365 -5.33 13.02 7.41
N VAL A 366 -4.58 14.09 7.66
CA VAL A 366 -4.63 14.84 8.94
C VAL A 366 -4.38 16.35 8.79
N THR A 367 -5.21 17.19 9.42
CA THR A 367 -5.23 18.66 9.23
C THR A 367 -4.96 19.58 10.43
N LYS A 368 -3.99 20.48 10.31
CA LYS A 368 -3.75 21.56 11.29
C LYS A 368 -4.81 22.69 11.17
N ASN A 369 -5.50 23.01 12.27
CA ASN A 369 -6.52 24.08 12.29
C ASN A 369 -5.95 25.42 12.80
N ARG A 370 -6.56 26.55 12.40
CA ARG A 370 -6.21 27.93 12.81
C ARG A 370 -7.44 28.84 12.77
N ASN A 371 -7.84 29.38 13.93
CA ASN A 371 -8.29 30.78 14.09
C ASN A 371 -8.65 31.11 15.55
N ILE A 372 -7.93 32.07 16.15
CA ILE A 372 -8.41 33.11 17.07
C ILE A 372 -7.27 34.14 17.22
N THR A 373 -7.60 35.43 17.10
CA THR A 373 -6.60 36.49 16.96
C THR A 373 -6.33 37.20 18.28
N GLN A 374 -5.56 36.56 19.19
CA GLN A 374 -4.93 37.27 20.32
C GLN A 374 -3.69 36.53 20.85
N LYS A 375 -2.85 37.22 21.63
CA LYS A 375 -1.50 36.80 22.02
C LYS A 375 -1.49 35.54 22.91
N LEU A 376 -1.22 34.36 22.34
CA LEU A 376 -0.71 33.19 23.07
C LEU A 376 0.03 32.23 22.12
N ARG A 377 1.15 31.65 22.57
CA ARG A 377 1.95 30.70 21.78
C ARG A 377 1.30 29.32 21.80
N VAL A 378 0.57 28.96 20.76
CA VAL A 378 -0.12 27.65 20.65
C VAL A 378 0.08 27.09 19.23
N CYS A 379 0.69 25.92 19.10
CA CYS A 379 1.16 25.38 17.81
C CYS A 379 0.80 23.91 17.56
N HIS A 380 -0.48 23.54 17.66
CA HIS A 380 -0.97 22.18 17.34
C HIS A 380 -0.54 21.68 15.95
N LEU A 381 -0.22 20.38 15.82
CA LEU A 381 0.75 19.80 14.87
C LEU A 381 0.17 18.42 14.46
N LEU A 382 0.02 18.12 13.16
CA LEU A 382 -0.94 17.11 12.66
C LEU A 382 -0.46 16.33 11.38
N ILE A 383 -0.27 14.99 11.48
CA ILE A 383 0.21 14.00 10.47
C ILE A 383 -0.57 12.66 10.62
N LEU A 384 -0.93 12.04 9.49
CA LEU A 384 -1.15 10.59 9.22
C LEU A 384 -1.04 10.41 7.70
N LEU A 385 -0.84 9.22 7.13
CA LEU A 385 -0.11 7.96 7.47
C LEU A 385 -0.02 7.19 6.13
#